data_AF-A0A7J3DPZ3-F1
#
_entry.id   AF-A0A7J3DPZ3-F1
#
_cell.length_a   1.000
_cell.length_b   1.000
_cell.length_c   1.000
_cell.angle_alpha   90.00
_cell.angle_beta   90.00
_cell.angle_gamma   90.00
#
_symmetry.space_group_name_H-M   'P 1'
#
loop_
_entity.id
_entity.type
_entity.pdbx_description
1 polymer ?
#
loop_
_entity_poly.entity_id
_entity_poly.type
_entity_poly.pdbx_seq_one_letter_code
_entity_poly.pdbx_strand_id
1 'polypeptide(L)'
;MPLEYEVKDNILRINCLNWVVAPSIEDSDAAMAVVIDKLLENKGVTKVILAEARENEYDEKQTEMLREIAEAYDKILNVEKIVSIKNIAIPGYEKQYASRFADLQFLVLEVLRKDPIRAYVRVNREINKIEKLIPLASPIEKSCHLHYLTHALLPIKRILESTKLIQKVKPRLTEFKPGDRSFYREIFSPTIRPNFMLTRFMLIPPKEARLITKYSLPDKTLVEIYQLAGKTRYIYHLTPLEFKLPEEKFILLDEARRYLAAHKPSESALAEPEKVRESFFNIGVGLIRDLASMHRISLSDPEIKELANILVRYTAGFGILELLVSDEKIQDIYINSPIGSFPIFIYHQDFEECETNLIPTREDAEAWATRFRLYSGRPLDEANPVLDTELEVPGGRARVCAITRTISPYGLGFAFRRHREKPWTIPLFMKVKMLDPLYAGLMSFIVDGGRSLLIAGGRSSGKTSLLNAIMLEIMRKFRIVVSEDTLELSVPLMQKLGFNIERLKSRSVITKVEAELPPDEVLRTALRLGESALVIGEVRSVEAKALFEAMRIGALANVVAGTIHGESAFGVFDRVVHDL
;
A
#
# COMPACT_ATOMS: atom_id res chain seq x y z
N MET A 1 -21.92 4.93 -25.88
CA MET A 1 -22.37 4.52 -24.54
C MET A 1 -21.22 3.74 -23.91
N PRO A 2 -20.85 3.99 -22.64
CA PRO A 2 -19.88 3.13 -21.98
C PRO A 2 -20.45 1.70 -21.95
N LEU A 3 -19.60 0.71 -22.18
CA LEU A 3 -19.99 -0.71 -22.11
C LEU A 3 -20.54 -1.00 -20.70
N GLU A 4 -21.58 -1.85 -20.62
CA GLU A 4 -22.12 -2.31 -19.31
C GLU A 4 -21.05 -3.08 -18.51
N TYR A 5 -20.15 -3.78 -19.20
CA TYR A 5 -18.97 -4.41 -18.62
C TYR A 5 -17.88 -4.60 -19.68
N GLU A 6 -16.65 -4.81 -19.24
CA GLU A 6 -15.50 -5.18 -20.07
C GLU A 6 -14.77 -6.39 -19.48
N VAL A 7 -14.19 -7.23 -20.34
CA VAL A 7 -13.31 -8.33 -19.92
C VAL A 7 -11.95 -8.14 -20.58
N LYS A 8 -10.92 -7.97 -19.76
CA LYS A 8 -9.53 -7.81 -20.21
C LYS A 8 -8.59 -8.54 -19.26
N ASP A 9 -7.65 -9.30 -19.78
CA ASP A 9 -6.66 -10.05 -19.00
C ASP A 9 -7.28 -10.94 -17.89
N ASN A 10 -8.40 -11.62 -18.20
CA ASN A 10 -9.22 -12.41 -17.27
C ASN A 10 -9.84 -11.61 -16.10
N ILE A 11 -9.89 -10.28 -16.21
CA ILE A 11 -10.55 -9.39 -15.27
C ILE A 11 -11.89 -8.97 -15.84
N LEU A 12 -12.97 -9.26 -15.13
CA LEU A 12 -14.32 -8.78 -15.42
C LEU A 12 -14.55 -7.47 -14.67
N ARG A 13 -14.68 -6.36 -15.41
CA ARG A 13 -14.98 -5.03 -14.85
C ARG A 13 -16.37 -4.59 -15.25
N ILE A 14 -17.25 -4.42 -14.27
CA ILE A 14 -18.66 -4.08 -14.46
C ILE A 14 -18.89 -2.61 -14.12
N ASN A 15 -19.46 -1.85 -15.05
CA ASN A 15 -19.79 -0.45 -14.84
C ASN A 15 -21.09 -0.32 -14.05
N CYS A 16 -20.98 0.19 -12.83
CA CYS A 16 -22.05 0.28 -11.84
C CYS A 16 -22.63 1.70 -11.70
N LEU A 17 -22.20 2.68 -12.51
CA LEU A 17 -22.64 4.09 -12.40
C LEU A 17 -24.16 4.29 -12.45
N ASN A 18 -24.89 3.40 -13.12
CA ASN A 18 -26.35 3.47 -13.25
C ASN A 18 -27.08 2.43 -12.38
N TRP A 19 -26.38 1.79 -11.44
CA TRP A 19 -27.01 0.83 -10.55
C TRP A 19 -27.86 1.55 -9.52
N VAL A 20 -29.07 1.02 -9.28
CA VAL A 20 -29.96 1.48 -8.19
C VAL A 20 -29.62 0.78 -6.87
N VAL A 21 -28.69 -0.18 -6.90
CA VAL A 21 -28.27 -1.01 -5.77
C VAL A 21 -26.79 -0.80 -5.50
N ALA A 22 -26.38 -0.97 -4.24
CA ALA A 22 -24.98 -0.83 -3.86
C ALA A 22 -24.08 -1.79 -4.69
N PRO A 23 -22.96 -1.32 -5.26
CA PRO A 23 -22.03 -2.14 -6.04
C PRO A 23 -21.15 -3.02 -5.14
N SER A 24 -21.78 -3.83 -4.28
CA SER A 24 -21.13 -4.68 -3.29
C SER A 24 -21.76 -6.08 -3.31
N ILE A 25 -20.93 -7.10 -3.54
CA ILE A 25 -21.35 -8.51 -3.54
C ILE A 25 -21.76 -8.94 -2.13
N GLU A 26 -21.07 -8.47 -1.11
CA GLU A 26 -21.34 -8.82 0.29
C GLU A 26 -22.60 -8.16 0.84
N ASP A 27 -22.95 -6.95 0.38
CA ASP A 27 -24.10 -6.20 0.90
C ASP A 27 -25.34 -6.21 0.01
N SER A 28 -25.20 -6.51 -1.29
CA SER A 28 -26.31 -6.48 -2.25
C SER A 28 -26.52 -7.83 -2.93
N ASP A 29 -27.71 -8.40 -2.74
CA ASP A 29 -28.12 -9.65 -3.39
C ASP A 29 -28.33 -9.48 -4.90
N ALA A 30 -28.84 -8.32 -5.32
CA ALA A 30 -28.94 -7.93 -6.72
C ALA A 30 -27.56 -7.82 -7.40
N ALA A 31 -26.58 -7.21 -6.74
CA ALA A 31 -25.22 -7.11 -7.27
C ALA A 31 -24.60 -8.51 -7.46
N MET A 32 -24.75 -9.39 -6.47
CA MET A 32 -24.29 -10.78 -6.56
C MET A 32 -24.90 -11.53 -7.75
N ALA A 33 -26.20 -11.36 -8.00
CA ALA A 33 -26.87 -12.00 -9.13
C ALA A 33 -26.30 -11.53 -10.48
N VAL A 34 -26.11 -10.22 -10.65
CA VAL A 34 -25.50 -9.67 -11.88
C VAL A 34 -24.08 -10.21 -12.08
N VAL A 35 -23.28 -10.29 -11.02
CA VAL A 35 -21.92 -10.85 -11.09
C VAL A 35 -21.95 -12.33 -11.51
N ILE A 36 -22.83 -13.13 -10.91
CA ILE A 36 -22.96 -14.56 -11.27
C ILE A 36 -23.37 -14.71 -12.73
N ASP A 37 -24.31 -13.91 -13.23
CA ASP A 37 -24.72 -13.91 -14.63
C ASP A 37 -23.56 -13.58 -15.57
N LYS A 38 -22.74 -12.59 -15.22
CA LYS A 38 -21.57 -12.22 -16.02
C LYS A 38 -20.43 -13.24 -15.96
N LEU A 39 -20.27 -13.94 -14.83
CA LEU A 39 -19.33 -15.07 -14.73
C LEU A 39 -19.79 -16.29 -15.54
N LEU A 40 -21.10 -16.50 -15.70
CA LEU A 40 -21.65 -17.52 -16.60
C LEU A 40 -21.32 -17.24 -18.07
N GLU A 41 -21.43 -15.96 -18.48
CA GLU A 41 -21.09 -15.50 -19.83
C GLU A 41 -19.58 -15.61 -20.11
N ASN A 42 -18.73 -15.44 -19.10
CA ASN A 42 -17.28 -15.28 -19.25
C ASN A 42 -16.49 -16.33 -18.45
N LYS A 43 -16.38 -17.53 -19.01
CA LYS A 43 -15.62 -18.65 -18.41
C LYS A 43 -14.11 -18.35 -18.48
N GLY A 44 -13.45 -18.26 -17.32
CA GLY A 44 -12.00 -17.99 -17.21
C GLY A 44 -11.64 -16.70 -16.47
N VAL A 45 -12.64 -15.92 -16.04
CA VAL A 45 -12.41 -14.75 -15.18
C VAL A 45 -11.77 -15.17 -13.85
N THR A 46 -10.69 -14.48 -13.49
CA THR A 46 -9.95 -14.65 -12.24
C THR A 46 -10.10 -13.46 -11.30
N LYS A 47 -10.66 -12.33 -11.74
CA LYS A 47 -10.91 -11.16 -10.89
C LYS A 47 -12.20 -10.46 -11.30
N VAL A 48 -12.99 -10.02 -10.34
CA VAL A 48 -14.19 -9.18 -10.57
C VAL A 48 -13.96 -7.78 -10.00
N ILE A 49 -14.33 -6.75 -10.76
CA ILE A 49 -14.28 -5.35 -10.35
C ILE A 49 -15.68 -4.75 -10.54
N LEU A 50 -16.27 -4.24 -9.46
CA LEU A 50 -17.49 -3.42 -9.52
C LEU A 50 -17.07 -1.95 -9.48
N ALA A 51 -17.29 -1.23 -10.59
CA ALA A 51 -16.77 0.12 -10.79
C ALA A 51 -17.89 1.18 -10.75
N GLU A 52 -17.87 2.03 -9.73
CA GLU A 52 -18.73 3.23 -9.61
C GLU A 52 -17.85 4.47 -9.31
N ALA A 53 -18.09 5.21 -8.23
CA ALA A 53 -17.16 6.22 -7.70
C ALA A 53 -15.89 5.58 -7.09
N ARG A 54 -16.00 4.31 -6.70
CA ARG A 54 -14.93 3.45 -6.21
C ARG A 54 -14.99 2.12 -6.95
N GLU A 55 -13.84 1.48 -7.09
CA GLU A 55 -13.71 0.13 -7.61
C GLU A 55 -13.59 -0.86 -6.46
N ASN A 56 -14.56 -1.76 -6.35
CA ASN A 56 -14.52 -2.90 -5.43
C ASN A 56 -13.94 -4.10 -6.18
N GLU A 57 -12.70 -4.45 -5.86
CA GLU A 57 -11.99 -5.57 -6.50
C GLU A 57 -12.05 -6.84 -5.63
N TYR A 58 -12.57 -7.91 -6.21
CA TYR A 58 -12.62 -9.24 -5.63
C TYR A 58 -11.49 -10.08 -6.25
N ASP A 59 -10.58 -10.56 -5.40
CA ASP A 59 -9.41 -11.33 -5.82
C ASP A 59 -9.76 -12.71 -6.40
N GLU A 60 -8.74 -13.47 -6.79
CA GLU A 60 -8.91 -14.79 -7.40
C GLU A 60 -9.63 -15.78 -6.51
N LYS A 61 -9.34 -15.79 -5.21
CA LYS A 61 -9.98 -16.70 -4.26
C LYS A 61 -11.47 -16.38 -4.10
N GLN A 62 -11.82 -15.10 -4.02
CA GLN A 62 -13.20 -14.66 -3.93
C GLN A 62 -13.96 -14.90 -5.24
N THR A 63 -13.34 -14.57 -6.37
CA THR A 63 -13.90 -14.77 -7.70
C THR A 63 -14.12 -16.25 -8.01
N GLU A 64 -13.20 -17.13 -7.60
CA GLU A 64 -13.35 -18.58 -7.70
C GLU A 64 -14.60 -19.08 -6.99
N MET A 65 -14.86 -18.63 -5.75
CA MET A 65 -16.08 -19.00 -5.03
C MET A 65 -17.36 -18.58 -5.76
N LEU A 66 -17.37 -17.39 -6.39
CA LEU A 66 -18.50 -16.92 -7.18
C LEU A 66 -18.67 -17.71 -8.49
N ARG A 67 -17.56 -18.07 -9.13
CA ARG A 67 -17.55 -18.88 -10.35
C ARG A 67 -18.07 -20.29 -10.09
N GLU A 68 -17.70 -20.93 -8.99
CA GLU A 68 -18.24 -22.23 -8.59
C GLU A 68 -19.77 -22.19 -8.42
N ILE A 69 -20.32 -21.07 -7.91
CA ILE A 69 -21.77 -20.86 -7.83
C ILE A 69 -22.39 -20.69 -9.21
N ALA A 70 -21.77 -19.92 -10.11
CA ALA A 70 -22.19 -19.79 -11.49
C ALA A 70 -22.23 -21.18 -12.18
N GLU A 71 -21.16 -21.96 -12.07
CA GLU A 71 -21.09 -23.32 -12.61
C GLU A 71 -22.14 -24.25 -12.00
N ALA A 72 -22.39 -24.16 -10.69
CA ALA A 72 -23.45 -24.90 -10.03
C ALA A 72 -24.84 -24.53 -10.58
N TYR A 73 -25.10 -23.25 -10.80
CA TYR A 73 -26.35 -22.76 -11.41
C TYR A 73 -26.54 -23.31 -12.83
N ASP A 74 -25.53 -23.20 -13.69
CA ASP A 74 -25.56 -23.75 -15.07
C ASP A 74 -25.76 -25.26 -15.06
N LYS A 75 -25.08 -25.96 -14.14
CA LYS A 75 -25.19 -27.40 -13.98
C LYS A 75 -26.61 -27.84 -13.62
N ILE A 76 -27.25 -27.16 -12.68
CA ILE A 76 -28.62 -27.44 -12.24
C ILE A 76 -29.64 -27.17 -13.37
N LEU A 77 -29.48 -26.05 -14.08
CA LEU A 77 -30.48 -25.58 -15.05
C LEU A 77 -30.31 -26.22 -16.44
N ASN A 78 -29.09 -26.23 -16.97
CA ASN A 78 -28.82 -26.51 -18.38
C ASN A 78 -28.16 -27.87 -18.61
N VAL A 79 -27.21 -28.27 -17.75
CA VAL A 79 -26.43 -29.51 -17.94
C VAL A 79 -27.23 -30.72 -17.47
N GLU A 80 -27.61 -30.77 -16.19
CA GLU A 80 -28.38 -31.88 -15.62
C GLU A 80 -29.90 -31.67 -15.76
N LYS A 81 -30.33 -30.45 -16.13
CA LYS A 81 -31.75 -30.07 -16.34
C LYS A 81 -32.65 -30.53 -15.20
N ILE A 82 -32.17 -30.32 -13.98
CA ILE A 82 -32.79 -30.82 -12.75
C ILE A 82 -34.17 -30.19 -12.56
N VAL A 83 -34.30 -28.91 -12.90
CA VAL A 83 -35.55 -28.14 -12.86
C VAL A 83 -36.44 -28.49 -14.06
N SER A 84 -36.90 -29.75 -14.10
CA SER A 84 -37.82 -30.24 -15.12
C SER A 84 -38.98 -31.00 -14.47
N ILE A 85 -40.16 -30.94 -15.10
CA ILE A 85 -41.35 -31.59 -14.57
C ILE A 85 -41.15 -33.11 -14.36
N LYS A 86 -40.33 -33.73 -15.23
CA LYS A 86 -40.00 -35.17 -15.18
C LYS A 86 -39.21 -35.57 -13.94
N ASN A 87 -38.42 -34.66 -13.38
CA ASN A 87 -37.62 -34.92 -12.17
C ASN A 87 -38.40 -34.61 -10.88
N ILE A 88 -39.56 -33.96 -10.99
CA ILE A 88 -40.32 -33.45 -9.85
C ILE A 88 -41.60 -34.25 -9.62
N ALA A 89 -42.18 -34.78 -10.70
CA ALA A 89 -43.37 -35.62 -10.65
C ALA A 89 -43.14 -36.94 -11.40
N ILE A 90 -43.79 -37.99 -10.90
CA ILE A 90 -43.91 -39.27 -11.61
C ILE A 90 -44.90 -39.07 -12.78
N PRO A 91 -44.68 -39.70 -13.95
CA PRO A 91 -45.62 -39.63 -15.06
C PRO A 91 -47.07 -39.91 -14.66
N GLY A 92 -48.00 -39.03 -15.03
CA GLY A 92 -49.43 -39.12 -14.72
C GLY A 92 -49.90 -38.35 -13.48
N TYR A 93 -48.97 -37.80 -12.68
CA TYR A 93 -49.27 -37.03 -11.46
C TYR A 93 -48.81 -35.56 -11.53
N GLU A 94 -48.47 -35.06 -12.72
CA GLU A 94 -47.82 -33.75 -12.91
C GLU A 94 -48.67 -32.57 -12.39
N LYS A 95 -49.99 -32.63 -12.58
CA LYS A 95 -50.91 -31.57 -12.15
C LYS A 95 -50.97 -31.42 -10.63
N GLN A 96 -50.76 -32.50 -9.87
CA GLN A 96 -50.85 -32.49 -8.41
C GLN A 96 -49.63 -31.89 -7.73
N TYR A 97 -48.51 -31.79 -8.46
CA TYR A 97 -47.22 -31.30 -7.94
C TYR A 97 -46.71 -30.05 -8.67
N ALA A 98 -47.59 -29.34 -9.38
CA ALA A 98 -47.27 -28.09 -10.07
C ALA A 98 -46.70 -27.01 -9.12
N SER A 99 -47.16 -26.98 -7.86
CA SER A 99 -46.63 -26.06 -6.83
C SER A 99 -45.16 -26.34 -6.50
N ARG A 100 -44.75 -27.62 -6.42
CA ARG A 100 -43.35 -28.00 -6.19
C ARG A 100 -42.45 -27.55 -7.33
N PHE A 101 -42.95 -27.65 -8.57
CA PHE A 101 -42.21 -27.17 -9.73
C PHE A 101 -42.02 -25.66 -9.70
N ALA A 102 -43.08 -24.90 -9.42
CA ALA A 102 -43.00 -23.45 -9.27
C ALA A 102 -42.04 -23.03 -8.14
N ASP A 103 -42.10 -23.70 -6.99
CA ASP A 103 -41.21 -23.44 -5.86
C ASP A 103 -39.74 -23.72 -6.20
N LEU A 104 -39.47 -24.84 -6.89
CA LEU A 104 -38.11 -25.19 -7.31
C LEU A 104 -37.59 -24.25 -8.40
N GLN A 105 -38.44 -23.87 -9.36
CA GLN A 105 -38.11 -22.87 -10.36
C GLN A 105 -37.76 -21.53 -9.71
N PHE A 106 -38.57 -21.05 -8.77
CA PHE A 106 -38.28 -19.83 -8.03
C PHE A 106 -36.97 -19.94 -7.24
N LEU A 107 -36.74 -21.06 -6.56
CA LEU A 107 -35.51 -21.29 -5.80
C LEU A 107 -34.27 -21.18 -6.70
N VAL A 108 -34.28 -21.84 -7.85
CA VAL A 108 -33.11 -21.85 -8.74
C VAL A 108 -32.99 -20.53 -9.50
N LEU A 109 -34.06 -20.07 -10.16
CA LEU A 109 -33.99 -18.90 -11.05
C LEU A 109 -33.84 -17.58 -10.29
N GLU A 110 -34.50 -17.43 -9.14
CA GLU A 110 -34.50 -16.18 -8.37
C GLU A 110 -33.57 -16.20 -7.17
N VAL A 111 -33.60 -17.27 -6.36
CA VAL A 111 -32.89 -17.26 -5.06
C VAL A 111 -31.41 -17.63 -5.22
N LEU A 112 -31.07 -18.66 -5.99
CA LEU A 112 -29.70 -19.20 -6.05
C LEU A 112 -28.66 -18.16 -6.48
N ARG A 113 -28.97 -17.32 -7.47
CA ARG A 113 -28.05 -16.27 -7.95
C ARG A 113 -27.95 -15.07 -7.01
N LYS A 114 -29.00 -14.78 -6.24
CA LYS A 114 -29.06 -13.63 -5.31
C LYS A 114 -28.48 -13.98 -3.93
N ASP A 115 -28.75 -15.19 -3.48
CA ASP A 115 -28.40 -15.69 -2.15
C ASP A 115 -28.21 -17.23 -2.16
N PRO A 116 -27.01 -17.71 -2.58
CA PRO A 116 -26.70 -19.13 -2.63
C PRO A 116 -26.83 -19.85 -1.28
N ILE A 117 -26.46 -19.17 -0.18
CA ILE A 117 -26.58 -19.72 1.17
C ILE A 117 -28.06 -19.95 1.52
N ARG A 118 -28.93 -18.97 1.24
CA ARG A 118 -30.38 -19.13 1.45
C ARG A 118 -30.97 -20.22 0.57
N ALA A 119 -30.55 -20.33 -0.69
CA ALA A 119 -31.00 -21.40 -1.59
C ALA A 119 -30.64 -22.77 -0.99
N TYR A 120 -29.41 -22.94 -0.51
CA TYR A 120 -28.96 -24.16 0.15
C TYR A 120 -29.75 -24.48 1.44
N VAL A 121 -30.01 -23.49 2.29
CA VAL A 121 -30.84 -23.64 3.49
C VAL A 121 -32.27 -24.05 3.15
N ARG A 122 -32.87 -23.45 2.11
CA ARG A 122 -34.22 -23.81 1.66
C ARG A 122 -34.28 -25.24 1.11
N VAL A 123 -33.28 -25.68 0.34
CA VAL A 123 -33.19 -27.07 -0.14
C VAL A 123 -33.14 -28.04 1.03
N ASN A 124 -32.31 -27.80 2.04
CA ASN A 124 -32.25 -28.67 3.23
C ASN A 124 -33.56 -28.68 4.03
N ARG A 125 -34.23 -27.52 4.16
CA ARG A 125 -35.54 -27.45 4.84
C ARG A 125 -36.60 -28.26 4.08
N GLU A 126 -36.63 -28.18 2.76
CA GLU A 126 -37.58 -28.97 1.95
C GLU A 126 -37.26 -30.47 1.98
N ILE A 127 -35.98 -30.86 1.96
CA ILE A 127 -35.56 -32.26 2.18
C ILE A 127 -36.09 -32.78 3.51
N ASN A 128 -35.79 -32.08 4.62
CA ASN A 128 -36.23 -32.48 5.96
C ASN A 128 -37.76 -32.54 6.07
N LYS A 129 -38.48 -31.63 5.41
CA LYS A 129 -39.94 -31.64 5.37
C LYS A 129 -40.46 -32.87 4.64
N ILE A 130 -39.91 -33.21 3.48
CA ILE A 130 -40.32 -34.37 2.70
C ILE A 130 -39.99 -35.67 3.42
N GLU A 131 -38.81 -35.78 4.02
CA GLU A 131 -38.40 -36.95 4.81
C GLU A 131 -39.35 -37.23 5.98
N LYS A 132 -39.90 -36.19 6.61
CA LYS A 132 -40.94 -36.32 7.65
C LYS A 132 -42.31 -36.70 7.12
N LEU A 133 -42.63 -36.37 5.88
CA LEU A 133 -43.92 -36.69 5.25
C LEU A 133 -43.95 -38.13 4.69
N ILE A 134 -42.82 -38.66 4.24
CA ILE A 134 -42.70 -40.01 3.65
C ILE A 134 -43.32 -41.13 4.52
N PRO A 135 -43.14 -41.18 5.85
CA PRO A 135 -43.74 -42.21 6.71
C PRO A 135 -45.26 -42.08 6.85
N LEU A 136 -45.82 -40.88 6.63
CA LEU A 136 -47.24 -40.56 6.83
C LEU A 136 -48.04 -40.60 5.52
N ALA A 137 -47.36 -40.75 4.39
CA ALA A 137 -47.92 -40.66 3.05
C ALA A 137 -48.51 -41.99 2.57
N SER A 138 -49.54 -41.92 1.72
CA SER A 138 -50.04 -43.09 0.99
C SER A 138 -48.97 -43.69 0.07
N PRO A 139 -49.09 -44.96 -0.40
CA PRO A 139 -48.08 -45.59 -1.24
C PRO A 139 -47.69 -44.78 -2.50
N ILE A 140 -48.67 -44.13 -3.13
CA ILE A 140 -48.48 -43.30 -4.32
C ILE A 140 -47.75 -42.00 -3.95
N GLU A 141 -48.21 -41.30 -2.91
CA GLU A 141 -47.56 -40.06 -2.45
C GLU A 141 -46.13 -40.32 -2.00
N LYS A 142 -45.88 -41.44 -1.33
CA LYS A 142 -44.54 -41.88 -0.93
C LYS A 142 -43.61 -42.03 -2.14
N SER A 143 -44.09 -42.67 -3.21
CA SER A 143 -43.34 -42.78 -4.46
C SER A 143 -43.02 -41.40 -5.04
N CYS A 144 -44.01 -40.48 -5.08
CA CYS A 144 -43.82 -39.12 -5.58
C CYS A 144 -42.82 -38.31 -4.74
N HIS A 145 -42.87 -38.46 -3.41
CA HIS A 145 -41.91 -37.83 -2.49
C HIS A 145 -40.48 -38.35 -2.69
N LEU A 146 -40.30 -39.66 -2.82
CA LEU A 146 -39.00 -40.29 -3.09
C LEU A 146 -38.45 -39.87 -4.45
N HIS A 147 -39.31 -39.79 -5.47
CA HIS A 147 -38.92 -39.33 -6.82
C HIS A 147 -38.39 -37.90 -6.78
N TYR A 148 -39.16 -36.97 -6.20
CA TYR A 148 -38.76 -35.57 -6.08
C TYR A 148 -37.47 -35.38 -5.25
N LEU A 149 -37.33 -36.16 -4.17
CA LEU A 149 -36.13 -36.13 -3.33
C LEU A 149 -34.89 -36.61 -4.11
N THR A 150 -35.01 -37.74 -4.81
CA THR A 150 -33.88 -38.42 -5.47
C THR A 150 -33.46 -37.72 -6.76
N HIS A 151 -34.42 -37.20 -7.54
CA HIS A 151 -34.16 -36.65 -8.87
C HIS A 151 -34.06 -35.12 -8.90
N ALA A 152 -34.49 -34.42 -7.85
CA ALA A 152 -34.42 -32.95 -7.80
C ALA A 152 -33.61 -32.42 -6.61
N LEU A 153 -34.08 -32.67 -5.38
CA LEU A 153 -33.53 -32.00 -4.19
C LEU A 153 -32.13 -32.51 -3.78
N LEU A 154 -31.90 -33.82 -3.74
CA LEU A 154 -30.60 -34.38 -3.38
C LEU A 154 -29.50 -34.03 -4.41
N PRO A 155 -29.76 -34.09 -5.74
CA PRO A 155 -28.82 -33.59 -6.74
C PRO A 155 -28.44 -32.11 -6.54
N ILE A 156 -29.42 -31.22 -6.35
CA ILE A 156 -29.16 -29.80 -6.10
C ILE A 156 -28.33 -29.62 -4.82
N LYS A 157 -28.68 -30.33 -3.74
CA LYS A 157 -27.92 -30.30 -2.49
C LYS A 157 -26.45 -30.68 -2.72
N ARG A 158 -26.19 -31.79 -3.41
CA ARG A 158 -24.83 -32.29 -3.68
C ARG A 158 -24.01 -31.29 -4.50
N ILE A 159 -24.61 -30.69 -5.53
CA ILE A 159 -23.95 -29.68 -6.35
C ILE A 159 -23.57 -28.47 -5.48
N LEU A 160 -24.50 -27.94 -4.69
CA LEU A 160 -24.22 -26.78 -3.83
C LEU A 160 -23.19 -27.10 -2.73
N GLU A 161 -23.24 -28.29 -2.11
CA GLU A 161 -22.26 -28.74 -1.10
C GLU A 161 -20.84 -28.90 -1.65
N SER A 162 -20.69 -29.08 -2.96
CA SER A 162 -19.37 -29.16 -3.60
C SER A 162 -18.68 -27.80 -3.71
N THR A 163 -19.41 -26.69 -3.57
CA THR A 163 -18.86 -25.33 -3.68
C THR A 163 -18.19 -24.87 -2.39
N LYS A 164 -17.07 -24.17 -2.51
CA LYS A 164 -16.26 -23.64 -1.40
C LYS A 164 -17.05 -22.66 -0.53
N LEU A 165 -17.91 -21.84 -1.14
CA LEU A 165 -18.78 -20.91 -0.43
C LEU A 165 -19.67 -21.64 0.59
N ILE A 166 -20.36 -22.70 0.15
CA ILE A 166 -21.23 -23.48 1.03
C ILE A 166 -20.42 -24.29 2.04
N GLN A 167 -19.27 -24.85 1.65
CA GLN A 167 -18.39 -25.58 2.58
C GLN A 167 -17.90 -24.72 3.75
N LYS A 168 -17.56 -23.45 3.50
CA LYS A 168 -17.14 -22.49 4.54
C LYS A 168 -18.25 -22.18 5.55
N VAL A 169 -19.50 -22.08 5.09
CA VAL A 169 -20.64 -21.68 5.95
C VAL A 169 -21.30 -22.88 6.62
N LYS A 170 -21.21 -24.07 6.01
CA LYS A 170 -21.88 -25.30 6.47
C LYS A 170 -21.77 -25.58 7.98
N PRO A 171 -20.60 -25.42 8.65
CA PRO A 171 -20.48 -25.67 10.09
C PRO A 171 -21.29 -24.71 10.97
N ARG A 172 -21.60 -23.50 10.49
CA ARG A 172 -22.24 -22.42 11.26
C ARG A 172 -23.64 -22.05 10.74
N LEU A 173 -24.24 -22.89 9.88
CA LEU A 173 -25.55 -22.62 9.27
C LEU A 173 -26.69 -22.41 10.27
N THR A 174 -26.56 -22.87 11.51
CA THR A 174 -27.53 -22.61 12.59
C THR A 174 -27.66 -21.13 12.95
N GLU A 175 -26.63 -20.32 12.67
CA GLU A 175 -26.62 -18.87 12.90
C GLU A 175 -27.31 -18.09 11.76
N PHE A 176 -27.60 -18.74 10.62
CA PHE A 176 -28.13 -18.07 9.43
C PHE A 176 -29.57 -17.56 9.60
N LYS A 177 -29.77 -16.27 9.31
CA LYS A 177 -31.09 -15.64 9.26
C LYS A 177 -31.40 -15.24 7.80
N PRO A 178 -32.62 -15.53 7.27
CA PRO A 178 -32.98 -15.10 5.92
C PRO A 178 -32.86 -13.59 5.75
N GLY A 179 -32.15 -13.15 4.70
CA GLY A 179 -31.89 -11.73 4.43
C GLY A 179 -30.70 -11.14 5.19
N ASP A 180 -30.12 -11.88 6.14
CA ASP A 180 -28.85 -11.50 6.75
C ASP A 180 -27.68 -11.90 5.84
N ARG A 181 -26.83 -10.92 5.51
CA ARG A 181 -25.64 -11.11 4.69
C ARG A 181 -24.34 -11.14 5.52
N SER A 182 -24.42 -11.30 6.84
CA SER A 182 -23.27 -11.40 7.74
C SER A 182 -22.21 -12.41 7.31
N PHE A 183 -22.60 -13.60 6.83
CA PHE A 183 -21.67 -14.59 6.27
C PHE A 183 -20.94 -14.09 5.02
N TYR A 184 -21.64 -13.37 4.13
CA TYR A 184 -21.00 -12.82 2.94
C TYR A 184 -19.94 -11.77 3.31
N ARG A 185 -20.20 -10.92 4.31
CA ARG A 185 -19.21 -9.95 4.83
C ARG A 185 -18.01 -10.60 5.54
N GLU A 186 -18.11 -11.86 5.94
CA GLU A 186 -16.98 -12.63 6.49
C GLU A 186 -16.12 -13.26 5.41
N ILE A 187 -16.75 -13.64 4.30
CA ILE A 187 -16.12 -14.41 3.23
C ILE A 187 -15.57 -13.51 2.14
N PHE A 188 -16.29 -12.44 1.84
CA PHE A 188 -15.97 -11.46 0.83
C PHE A 188 -15.51 -10.16 1.49
N SER A 189 -14.28 -9.78 1.20
CA SER A 189 -13.61 -8.58 1.66
C SER A 189 -12.89 -7.95 0.47
N PRO A 190 -13.60 -7.18 -0.37
CA PRO A 190 -13.00 -6.59 -1.55
C PRO A 190 -11.94 -5.57 -1.15
N THR A 191 -10.91 -5.44 -1.99
CA THR A 191 -10.02 -4.28 -1.91
C THR A 191 -10.66 -3.12 -2.64
N ILE A 192 -10.67 -1.94 -2.02
CA ILE A 192 -11.34 -0.76 -2.54
C ILE A 192 -10.31 0.20 -3.12
N ARG A 193 -10.57 0.70 -4.32
CA ARG A 193 -9.76 1.72 -4.98
C ARG A 193 -10.64 2.88 -5.41
N PRO A 194 -10.52 4.08 -4.79
CA PRO A 194 -11.13 5.28 -5.34
C PRO A 194 -10.61 5.51 -6.75
N ASN A 195 -11.47 5.91 -7.70
CA ASN A 195 -11.07 5.99 -9.11
C ASN A 195 -9.85 6.89 -9.33
N PHE A 196 -9.73 7.98 -8.54
CA PHE A 196 -8.61 8.92 -8.65
C PHE A 196 -7.28 8.40 -8.05
N MET A 197 -7.31 7.29 -7.31
CA MET A 197 -6.15 6.66 -6.68
C MET A 197 -5.75 5.39 -7.42
N LEU A 198 -4.46 5.06 -7.38
CA LEU A 198 -3.95 3.81 -7.94
C LEU A 198 -3.88 2.72 -6.87
N THR A 199 -3.38 3.04 -5.67
CA THR A 199 -3.26 2.11 -4.55
C THR A 199 -4.61 1.57 -4.10
N ARG A 200 -4.67 0.26 -3.81
CA ARG A 200 -5.85 -0.43 -3.28
C ARG A 200 -5.81 -0.49 -1.75
N PHE A 201 -6.98 -0.40 -1.12
CA PHE A 201 -7.12 -0.34 0.33
C PHE A 201 -7.96 -1.50 0.84
N MET A 202 -7.52 -2.11 1.93
CA MET A 202 -8.38 -2.93 2.79
C MET A 202 -8.99 -1.98 3.83
N LEU A 203 -10.23 -1.52 3.58
CA LEU A 203 -10.87 -0.50 4.46
C LEU A 203 -11.39 -1.06 5.78
N ILE A 204 -11.70 -2.36 5.81
CA ILE A 204 -12.27 -3.01 6.98
C ILE A 204 -11.14 -3.79 7.66
N PRO A 205 -10.76 -3.45 8.90
CA PRO A 205 -9.80 -4.24 9.64
C PRO A 205 -10.38 -5.65 9.91
N PRO A 206 -9.54 -6.69 10.03
CA PRO A 206 -10.04 -8.04 10.31
C PRO A 206 -10.90 -8.09 11.57
N LYS A 207 -12.03 -8.83 11.54
CA LYS A 207 -13.02 -8.84 12.64
C LYS A 207 -12.45 -9.20 14.02
N GLU A 208 -11.47 -10.10 14.06
CA GLU A 208 -10.83 -10.57 15.29
C GLU A 208 -9.65 -9.67 15.73
N ALA A 209 -9.40 -8.58 15.01
CA ALA A 209 -8.29 -7.68 15.31
C ALA A 209 -8.64 -6.75 16.47
N ARG A 210 -7.81 -6.76 17.52
CA ARG A 210 -7.93 -5.88 18.68
C ARG A 210 -7.22 -4.55 18.40
N LEU A 211 -7.94 -3.44 18.53
CA LEU A 211 -7.33 -2.10 18.46
C LEU A 211 -6.38 -1.89 19.66
N ILE A 212 -5.14 -1.52 19.36
CA ILE A 212 -4.09 -1.23 20.35
C ILE A 212 -3.96 0.26 20.58
N THR A 213 -3.86 1.04 19.51
CA THR A 213 -3.75 2.50 19.59
C THR A 213 -4.27 3.17 18.32
N LYS A 214 -4.55 4.46 18.44
CA LYS A 214 -5.10 5.30 17.38
C LYS A 214 -4.54 6.71 17.48
N TYR A 215 -4.14 7.29 16.37
CA TYR A 215 -3.68 8.66 16.28
C TYR A 215 -3.99 9.26 14.90
N SER A 216 -3.82 10.57 14.77
CA SER A 216 -4.04 11.30 13.51
C SER A 216 -2.75 11.94 13.04
N LEU A 217 -2.51 11.89 11.73
CA LEU A 217 -1.43 12.63 11.06
C LEU A 217 -1.83 14.11 10.88
N PRO A 218 -0.88 15.01 10.53
CA PRO A 218 -1.16 16.43 10.36
C PRO A 218 -2.27 16.77 9.36
N ASP A 219 -2.45 15.95 8.33
CA ASP A 219 -3.48 16.11 7.31
C ASP A 219 -4.84 15.48 7.68
N LYS A 220 -5.01 15.10 8.95
CA LYS A 220 -6.19 14.39 9.51
C LYS A 220 -6.38 12.96 8.98
N THR A 221 -5.38 12.39 8.29
CA THR A 221 -5.32 10.95 8.03
C THR A 221 -5.30 10.21 9.36
N LEU A 222 -6.14 9.18 9.45
CA LEU A 222 -6.30 8.40 10.66
C LEU A 222 -5.43 7.14 10.60
N VAL A 223 -4.69 6.88 11.67
CA VAL A 223 -3.88 5.67 11.85
C VAL A 223 -4.39 4.89 13.03
N GLU A 224 -4.65 3.61 12.81
CA GLU A 224 -5.11 2.65 13.82
C GLU A 224 -4.20 1.42 13.79
N ILE A 225 -3.64 1.05 14.95
CA ILE A 225 -2.79 -0.13 15.08
C ILE A 225 -3.61 -1.27 15.68
N TYR A 226 -3.68 -2.40 14.99
CA TYR A 226 -4.39 -3.58 15.46
C TYR A 226 -3.45 -4.76 15.70
N GLN A 227 -3.84 -5.62 16.63
CA GLN A 227 -3.22 -6.92 16.88
C GLN A 227 -4.22 -8.03 16.54
N LEU A 228 -3.81 -9.00 15.74
CA LEU A 228 -4.63 -10.15 15.39
C LEU A 228 -4.07 -11.41 16.07
N ALA A 229 -4.93 -12.20 16.70
CA ALA A 229 -4.51 -13.45 17.33
C ALA A 229 -3.88 -14.39 16.29
N GLY A 230 -2.71 -14.97 16.61
CA GLY A 230 -1.98 -15.86 15.72
C GLY A 230 -1.13 -15.18 14.63
N LYS A 231 -1.18 -13.85 14.49
CA LYS A 231 -0.19 -13.09 13.70
C LYS A 231 0.89 -12.50 14.61
N THR A 232 2.14 -12.56 14.16
CA THR A 232 3.29 -11.95 14.85
C THR A 232 3.38 -10.44 14.60
N ARG A 233 3.00 -9.99 13.40
CA ARG A 233 3.04 -8.58 13.00
C ARG A 233 1.77 -7.85 13.40
N TYR A 234 1.92 -6.59 13.81
CA TYR A 234 0.79 -5.67 13.97
C TYR A 234 0.26 -5.22 12.60
N ILE A 235 -1.01 -4.82 12.56
CA ILE A 235 -1.63 -4.23 11.38
C ILE A 235 -1.62 -2.71 11.56
N TYR A 236 -0.92 -2.02 10.66
CA TYR A 236 -0.95 -0.57 10.55
C TYR A 236 -2.06 -0.17 9.57
N HIS A 237 -3.21 0.25 10.11
CA HIS A 237 -4.37 0.59 9.31
C HIS A 237 -4.42 2.11 9.08
N LEU A 238 -4.22 2.53 7.83
CA LEU A 238 -4.22 3.91 7.41
C LEU A 238 -5.53 4.23 6.67
N THR A 239 -6.23 5.26 7.14
CA THR A 239 -7.47 5.76 6.54
C THR A 239 -7.31 7.26 6.21
N PRO A 240 -6.94 7.58 4.95
CA PRO A 240 -6.80 8.96 4.50
C PRO A 240 -8.09 9.77 4.64
N LEU A 241 -7.97 11.08 4.78
CA LEU A 241 -9.12 11.99 4.84
C LEU A 241 -10.00 11.87 3.60
N GLU A 242 -9.39 11.61 2.44
CA GLU A 242 -10.08 11.39 1.17
C GLU A 242 -11.21 10.36 1.24
N PHE A 243 -11.07 9.30 2.05
CA PHE A 243 -12.09 8.27 2.18
C PHE A 243 -13.36 8.73 2.91
N LYS A 244 -13.27 9.86 3.63
CA LYS A 244 -14.37 10.50 4.35
C LYS A 244 -15.07 11.58 3.52
N LEU A 245 -14.62 11.84 2.30
CA LEU A 245 -15.25 12.83 1.43
C LEU A 245 -16.65 12.34 0.98
N PRO A 246 -17.61 13.26 0.78
CA PRO A 246 -18.85 12.94 0.08
C PRO A 246 -18.60 12.52 -1.37
N GLU A 247 -19.51 11.72 -1.94
CA GLU A 247 -19.43 11.19 -3.31
C GLU A 247 -19.29 12.28 -4.38
N GLU A 248 -20.02 13.39 -4.22
CA GLU A 248 -19.92 14.57 -5.09
C GLU A 248 -18.47 15.08 -5.23
N LYS A 249 -17.68 15.04 -4.15
CA LYS A 249 -16.27 15.47 -4.17
C LYS A 249 -15.35 14.43 -4.83
N PHE A 250 -15.70 13.14 -4.78
CA PHE A 250 -14.97 12.08 -5.50
C PHE A 250 -15.08 12.28 -7.01
N ILE A 251 -16.27 12.62 -7.51
CA ILE A 251 -16.52 12.89 -8.94
C ILE A 251 -15.64 14.06 -9.41
N LEU A 252 -15.62 15.17 -8.66
CA LEU A 252 -14.77 16.32 -8.97
C LEU A 252 -13.28 15.95 -9.04
N LEU A 253 -12.77 15.18 -8.08
CA LEU A 253 -11.37 14.75 -8.05
C LEU A 253 -11.01 13.84 -9.24
N ASP A 254 -11.89 12.90 -9.60
CA ASP A 254 -11.64 12.00 -10.71
C ASP A 254 -11.68 12.72 -12.07
N GLU A 255 -12.66 13.61 -12.29
CA GLU A 255 -12.71 14.45 -13.49
C GLU A 255 -11.48 15.36 -13.59
N ALA A 256 -11.11 16.01 -12.49
CA ALA A 256 -9.94 16.87 -12.43
C ALA A 256 -8.65 16.08 -12.74
N ARG A 257 -8.51 14.88 -12.19
CA ARG A 257 -7.38 13.99 -12.46
C ARG A 257 -7.32 13.59 -13.92
N ARG A 258 -8.44 13.20 -14.54
CA ARG A 258 -8.47 12.84 -15.97
C ARG A 258 -8.06 14.01 -16.84
N TYR A 259 -8.52 15.22 -16.51
CA TYR A 259 -8.13 16.44 -17.22
C TYR A 259 -6.61 16.69 -17.14
N LEU A 260 -6.03 16.61 -15.93
CA LEU A 260 -4.58 16.76 -15.73
C LEU A 260 -3.77 15.66 -16.41
N ALA A 261 -4.27 14.42 -16.41
CA ALA A 261 -3.62 13.29 -17.09
C ALA A 261 -3.57 13.48 -18.60
N ALA A 262 -4.58 14.14 -19.19
CA ALA A 262 -4.64 14.46 -20.62
C ALA A 262 -3.74 15.66 -21.01
N HIS A 263 -3.46 16.57 -20.08
CA HIS A 263 -2.70 17.81 -20.32
C HIS A 263 -1.34 17.82 -19.61
N LYS A 264 -0.58 16.72 -19.73
CA LYS A 264 0.75 16.61 -19.09
C LYS A 264 1.69 17.73 -19.57
N PRO A 265 2.36 18.47 -18.67
CA PRO A 265 3.41 19.41 -19.05
C PRO A 265 4.60 18.68 -19.69
N SER A 266 5.37 19.39 -20.53
CA SER A 266 6.55 18.86 -21.22
C SER A 266 7.64 18.42 -20.24
N GLU A 267 8.43 17.40 -20.61
CA GLU A 267 9.52 16.82 -19.79
C GLU A 267 10.52 17.88 -19.29
N SER A 268 10.74 18.96 -20.06
CA SER A 268 11.65 20.06 -19.71
C SER A 268 11.22 20.90 -18.51
N ALA A 269 9.95 20.84 -18.09
CA ALA A 269 9.44 21.59 -16.93
C ALA A 269 9.66 20.88 -15.58
N LEU A 270 10.20 19.65 -15.58
CA LEU A 270 10.27 18.76 -14.42
C LEU A 270 11.56 18.85 -13.60
N ALA A 271 12.48 19.76 -13.95
CA ALA A 271 13.78 19.90 -13.29
C ALA A 271 13.71 20.47 -11.86
N GLU A 272 12.61 21.13 -11.49
CA GLU A 272 12.38 21.69 -10.15
C GLU A 272 11.09 21.12 -9.52
N PRO A 273 11.20 20.03 -8.72
CA PRO A 273 10.03 19.31 -8.19
C PRO A 273 9.06 20.19 -7.39
N GLU A 274 9.60 21.15 -6.63
CA GLU A 274 8.80 22.10 -5.83
C GLU A 274 7.94 23.02 -6.71
N LYS A 275 8.54 23.59 -7.77
CA LYS A 275 7.83 24.46 -8.72
C LYS A 275 6.75 23.70 -9.50
N VAL A 276 7.03 22.44 -9.85
CA VAL A 276 6.04 21.57 -10.49
C VAL A 276 4.85 21.38 -9.56
N ARG A 277 5.11 21.01 -8.30
CA ARG A 277 4.03 20.79 -7.33
C ARG A 277 3.18 22.03 -7.12
N GLU A 278 3.80 23.20 -6.98
CA GLU A 278 3.11 24.48 -6.83
C GLU A 278 2.27 24.84 -8.07
N SER A 279 2.81 24.62 -9.27
CA SER A 279 2.08 24.83 -10.52
C SER A 279 0.84 23.94 -10.61
N PHE A 280 0.98 22.64 -10.34
CA PHE A 280 -0.15 21.70 -10.33
C PHE A 280 -1.18 22.04 -9.25
N PHE A 281 -0.74 22.56 -8.10
CA PHE A 281 -1.65 23.02 -7.06
C PHE A 281 -2.49 24.22 -7.55
N ASN A 282 -1.86 25.22 -8.14
CA ASN A 282 -2.57 26.40 -8.66
C ASN A 282 -3.54 26.05 -9.80
N ILE A 283 -3.13 25.17 -10.72
CA ILE A 283 -4.01 24.65 -11.77
C ILE A 283 -5.17 23.85 -11.15
N GLY A 284 -4.87 22.98 -10.18
CA GLY A 284 -5.87 22.18 -9.47
C GLY A 284 -6.92 23.02 -8.75
N VAL A 285 -6.52 24.13 -8.11
CA VAL A 285 -7.44 25.07 -7.47
C VAL A 285 -8.42 25.68 -8.48
N GLY A 286 -7.93 26.11 -9.65
CA GLY A 286 -8.79 26.63 -10.72
C GLY A 286 -9.75 25.57 -11.25
N LEU A 287 -9.22 24.40 -11.59
CA LEU A 287 -9.99 23.30 -12.16
C LEU A 287 -11.09 22.79 -11.23
N ILE A 288 -10.80 22.60 -9.94
CA ILE A 288 -11.79 22.17 -8.95
C ILE A 288 -12.89 23.23 -8.80
N ARG A 289 -12.55 24.52 -8.85
CA ARG A 289 -13.53 25.62 -8.79
C ARG A 289 -14.46 25.60 -10.00
N ASP A 290 -13.92 25.40 -11.20
CA ASP A 290 -14.69 25.36 -12.44
C ASP A 290 -15.60 24.15 -12.50
N LEU A 291 -15.10 22.96 -12.14
CA LEU A 291 -15.89 21.73 -12.10
C LEU A 291 -16.99 21.80 -11.02
N ALA A 292 -16.69 22.35 -9.84
CA ALA A 292 -17.71 22.54 -8.80
C ALA A 292 -18.84 23.46 -9.28
N SER A 293 -18.52 24.53 -10.00
CA SER A 293 -19.52 25.42 -10.63
C SER A 293 -20.38 24.68 -11.67
N MET A 294 -19.75 23.87 -12.54
CA MET A 294 -20.43 23.08 -13.57
C MET A 294 -21.43 22.08 -12.96
N HIS A 295 -21.03 21.39 -11.90
CA HIS A 295 -21.85 20.41 -11.18
C HIS A 295 -22.78 21.03 -10.12
N ARG A 296 -22.77 22.37 -9.98
CA ARG A 296 -23.56 23.13 -8.99
C ARG A 296 -23.29 22.72 -7.54
N ILE A 297 -22.05 22.33 -7.24
CA ILE A 297 -21.58 21.96 -5.90
C ILE A 297 -21.01 23.22 -5.23
N SER A 298 -21.51 23.58 -4.05
CA SER A 298 -20.98 24.69 -3.27
C SER A 298 -19.76 24.22 -2.46
N LEU A 299 -18.60 24.83 -2.70
CA LEU A 299 -17.36 24.57 -1.95
C LEU A 299 -16.80 25.89 -1.40
N SER A 300 -16.33 25.85 -0.17
CA SER A 300 -15.55 26.94 0.42
C SER A 300 -14.10 26.94 -0.10
N ASP A 301 -13.42 28.09 -0.06
CA ASP A 301 -12.00 28.17 -0.47
C ASP A 301 -11.08 27.18 0.27
N PRO A 302 -11.24 26.93 1.59
CA PRO A 302 -10.49 25.87 2.27
C PRO A 302 -10.74 24.48 1.69
N GLU A 303 -11.98 24.14 1.34
CA GLU A 303 -12.32 22.84 0.73
C GLU A 303 -11.72 22.70 -0.68
N ILE A 304 -11.74 23.77 -1.48
CA ILE A 304 -11.09 23.77 -2.79
C ILE A 304 -9.59 23.50 -2.65
N LYS A 305 -8.92 24.17 -1.70
CA LYS A 305 -7.49 23.94 -1.42
C LYS A 305 -7.22 22.52 -0.90
N GLU A 306 -8.11 21.97 -0.08
CA GLU A 306 -8.01 20.59 0.41
C GLU A 306 -8.09 19.58 -0.74
N LEU A 307 -9.09 19.73 -1.61
CA LEU A 307 -9.25 18.91 -2.82
C LEU A 307 -8.08 19.07 -3.79
N ALA A 308 -7.57 20.29 -3.98
CA ALA A 308 -6.40 20.54 -4.81
C ALA A 308 -5.14 19.85 -4.25
N ASN A 309 -4.93 19.87 -2.93
CA ASN A 309 -3.82 19.13 -2.30
C ASN A 309 -3.93 17.62 -2.51
N ILE A 310 -5.14 17.06 -2.38
CA ILE A 310 -5.42 15.65 -2.66
C ILE A 310 -5.11 15.33 -4.12
N LEU A 311 -5.60 16.16 -5.05
CA LEU A 311 -5.36 15.99 -6.48
C LEU A 311 -3.86 16.01 -6.80
N VAL A 312 -3.12 16.97 -6.26
CA VAL A 312 -1.66 17.09 -6.45
C VAL A 312 -0.94 15.85 -5.92
N ARG A 313 -1.30 15.37 -4.72
CA ARG A 313 -0.71 14.16 -4.11
C ARG A 313 -0.77 12.96 -5.05
N TYR A 314 -1.91 12.73 -5.72
CA TYR A 314 -2.12 11.58 -6.60
C TYR A 314 -1.78 11.83 -8.08
N THR A 315 -1.39 13.06 -8.47
CA THR A 315 -1.00 13.40 -9.86
C THR A 315 0.48 13.72 -9.97
N ALA A 316 0.93 14.85 -9.43
CA ALA A 316 2.33 15.27 -9.45
C ALA A 316 3.15 14.60 -8.33
N GLY A 317 2.50 14.29 -7.22
CA GLY A 317 3.10 13.70 -6.02
C GLY A 317 3.33 12.19 -6.08
N PHE A 318 3.68 11.62 -4.93
CA PHE A 318 3.96 10.19 -4.74
C PHE A 318 2.78 9.40 -4.15
N GLY A 319 1.58 9.97 -4.14
CA GLY A 319 0.35 9.32 -3.68
C GLY A 319 0.44 8.93 -2.21
N ILE A 320 0.16 7.65 -1.93
CA ILE A 320 0.12 7.11 -0.57
C ILE A 320 1.48 7.14 0.15
N LEU A 321 2.59 7.14 -0.60
CA LEU A 321 3.93 7.23 -0.01
C LEU A 321 4.13 8.54 0.73
N GLU A 322 3.50 9.64 0.28
CA GLU A 322 3.57 10.92 0.99
C GLU A 322 2.98 10.79 2.39
N LEU A 323 1.87 10.06 2.53
CA LEU A 323 1.20 9.83 3.81
C LEU A 323 2.06 8.96 4.74
N LEU A 324 2.66 7.88 4.22
CA LEU A 324 3.55 7.03 5.00
C LEU A 324 4.83 7.77 5.44
N VAL A 325 5.46 8.54 4.55
CA VAL A 325 6.66 9.31 4.88
C VAL A 325 6.36 10.48 5.83
N SER A 326 5.12 11.00 5.84
CA SER A 326 4.71 12.05 6.77
C SER A 326 4.55 11.58 8.22
N ASP A 327 4.41 10.27 8.46
CA ASP A 327 4.29 9.73 9.81
C ASP A 327 5.67 9.71 10.51
N GLU A 328 5.83 10.54 11.54
CA GLU A 328 7.06 10.62 12.33
C GLU A 328 7.47 9.29 12.99
N LYS A 329 6.52 8.37 13.20
CA LYS A 329 6.75 7.08 13.85
C LYS A 329 7.22 5.98 12.89
N ILE A 330 7.13 6.18 11.59
CA ILE A 330 7.64 5.23 10.59
C ILE A 330 9.15 5.45 10.42
N GLN A 331 9.93 4.37 10.43
CA GLN A 331 11.38 4.40 10.19
C GLN A 331 11.72 3.87 8.81
N ASP A 332 11.16 2.72 8.44
CA ASP A 332 11.39 2.09 7.14
C ASP A 332 10.07 1.71 6.47
N ILE A 333 10.03 1.71 5.13
CA ILE A 333 8.90 1.27 4.31
C ILE A 333 9.43 0.27 3.28
N TYR A 334 8.75 -0.86 3.11
CA TYR A 334 9.16 -1.94 2.23
C TYR A 334 8.03 -2.30 1.27
N ILE A 335 8.35 -2.31 -0.02
CA ILE A 335 7.42 -2.65 -1.10
C ILE A 335 8.05 -3.77 -1.91
N ASN A 336 7.54 -4.98 -1.70
CA ASN A 336 8.11 -6.20 -2.24
C ASN A 336 7.49 -6.56 -3.59
N SER A 337 8.29 -7.18 -4.45
CA SER A 337 7.81 -7.82 -5.68
C SER A 337 7.21 -9.20 -5.38
N PRO A 338 6.27 -9.71 -6.18
CA PRO A 338 5.49 -9.03 -7.21
C PRO A 338 4.51 -7.98 -6.65
N ILE A 339 4.62 -6.75 -7.17
CA ILE A 339 3.75 -5.62 -6.83
C ILE A 339 2.27 -6.00 -7.01
N GLY A 340 1.44 -5.60 -6.06
CA GLY A 340 0.01 -5.91 -6.03
C GLY A 340 -0.36 -7.23 -5.37
N SER A 341 0.62 -8.08 -5.04
CA SER A 341 0.35 -9.37 -4.38
C SER A 341 0.41 -9.29 -2.86
N PHE A 342 1.16 -8.32 -2.33
CA PHE A 342 1.36 -8.11 -0.90
C PHE A 342 1.09 -6.64 -0.54
N PRO A 343 0.67 -6.37 0.70
CA PRO A 343 0.60 -5.01 1.18
C PRO A 343 2.00 -4.40 1.37
N ILE A 344 2.04 -3.09 1.57
CA ILE A 344 3.24 -2.39 2.02
C ILE A 344 3.56 -2.84 3.46
N PHE A 345 4.82 -3.13 3.74
CA PHE A 345 5.31 -3.37 5.10
C PHE A 345 6.03 -2.12 5.59
N ILE A 346 5.98 -1.88 6.90
CA ILE A 346 6.69 -0.75 7.52
C ILE A 346 7.41 -1.22 8.76
N TYR A 347 8.45 -0.48 9.16
CA TYR A 347 9.01 -0.56 10.50
C TYR A 347 8.56 0.65 11.32
N HIS A 348 7.68 0.42 12.28
CA HIS A 348 7.14 1.43 13.18
C HIS A 348 7.96 1.48 14.47
N GLN A 349 8.29 2.68 14.95
CA GLN A 349 9.16 2.89 16.12
C GLN A 349 8.69 2.13 17.37
N ASP A 350 7.38 2.10 17.63
CA ASP A 350 6.81 1.48 18.84
C ASP A 350 6.34 0.02 18.64
N PHE A 351 6.17 -0.44 17.39
CA PHE A 351 5.50 -1.72 17.07
C PHE A 351 6.32 -2.61 16.12
N GLU A 352 7.55 -2.21 15.82
CA GLU A 352 8.47 -2.91 14.92
C GLU A 352 7.84 -3.15 13.53
N GLU A 353 7.95 -4.36 12.99
CA GLU A 353 7.44 -4.68 11.65
C GLU A 353 5.91 -4.78 11.65
N CYS A 354 5.26 -3.90 10.89
CA CYS A 354 3.82 -3.88 10.70
C CYS A 354 3.45 -4.18 9.23
N GLU A 355 2.33 -4.87 9.05
CA GLU A 355 1.66 -5.04 7.76
C GLU A 355 0.64 -3.90 7.59
N THR A 356 0.66 -3.18 6.47
CA THR A 356 -0.32 -2.11 6.24
C THR A 356 -1.60 -2.63 5.58
N ASN A 357 -2.66 -1.81 5.57
CA ASN A 357 -3.85 -2.08 4.78
C ASN A 357 -3.74 -1.63 3.30
N LEU A 358 -2.54 -1.28 2.85
CA LEU A 358 -2.27 -0.64 1.55
C LEU A 358 -1.65 -1.64 0.60
N ILE A 359 -2.26 -1.87 -0.56
CA ILE A 359 -1.75 -2.77 -1.59
C ILE A 359 -1.44 -1.96 -2.85
N PRO A 360 -0.17 -1.71 -3.17
CA PRO A 360 0.22 -0.88 -4.31
C PRO A 360 -0.06 -1.61 -5.62
N THR A 361 -0.46 -0.89 -6.66
CA THR A 361 -0.65 -1.48 -7.98
C THR A 361 0.63 -1.39 -8.82
N ARG A 362 0.66 -2.09 -9.96
CA ARG A 362 1.81 -2.03 -10.86
C ARG A 362 1.98 -0.61 -11.42
N GLU A 363 0.87 0.07 -11.67
CA GLU A 363 0.84 1.47 -12.10
C GLU A 363 1.41 2.40 -11.03
N ASP A 364 1.15 2.16 -9.73
CA ASP A 364 1.82 2.89 -8.64
C ASP A 364 3.34 2.75 -8.75
N ALA A 365 3.82 1.51 -8.80
CA ALA A 365 5.24 1.21 -8.83
C ALA A 365 5.94 1.81 -10.06
N GLU A 366 5.34 1.71 -11.24
CA GLU A 366 5.86 2.30 -12.47
C GLU A 366 5.87 3.84 -12.41
N ALA A 367 4.81 4.44 -11.86
CA ALA A 367 4.74 5.88 -11.69
C ALA A 367 5.78 6.39 -10.68
N TRP A 368 6.01 5.67 -9.58
CA TRP A 368 7.07 5.98 -8.62
C TRP A 368 8.45 5.83 -9.25
N ALA A 369 8.73 4.71 -9.93
CA ALA A 369 10.00 4.48 -10.62
C ALA A 369 10.30 5.58 -11.65
N THR A 370 9.31 5.97 -12.44
CA THR A 370 9.45 7.06 -13.43
C THR A 370 9.76 8.40 -12.75
N ARG A 371 9.04 8.75 -11.68
CA ARG A 371 9.31 9.99 -10.93
C ARG A 371 10.69 9.99 -10.29
N PHE A 372 11.09 8.86 -9.69
CA PHE A 372 12.42 8.75 -9.10
C PHE A 372 13.54 8.91 -10.14
N ARG A 373 13.39 8.35 -11.35
CA ARG A 373 14.34 8.61 -12.45
C ARG A 373 14.40 10.09 -12.83
N LEU A 374 13.25 10.73 -12.99
CA LEU A 374 13.16 12.13 -13.41
C LEU A 374 13.76 13.08 -12.36
N TYR A 375 13.44 12.91 -11.08
CA TYR A 375 13.95 13.78 -10.02
C TYR A 375 15.40 13.52 -9.66
N SER A 376 15.86 12.27 -9.76
CA SER A 376 17.26 11.95 -9.49
C SER A 376 18.19 12.25 -10.67
N GLY A 377 17.65 12.35 -11.89
CA GLY A 377 18.42 12.37 -13.13
C GLY A 377 19.17 11.06 -13.40
N ARG A 378 18.87 9.98 -12.67
CA ARG A 378 19.57 8.69 -12.75
C ARG A 378 18.74 7.66 -13.51
N PRO A 379 19.38 6.76 -14.27
CA PRO A 379 18.68 5.68 -14.96
C PRO A 379 18.15 4.63 -13.98
N LEU A 380 17.07 3.96 -14.38
CA LEU A 380 16.53 2.76 -13.75
C LEU A 380 15.95 1.91 -14.87
N ASP A 381 16.78 1.03 -15.42
CA ASP A 381 16.53 0.20 -16.60
C ASP A 381 17.19 -1.18 -16.42
N GLU A 382 17.28 -1.99 -17.48
CA GLU A 382 17.88 -3.32 -17.39
C GLU A 382 19.39 -3.30 -17.18
N ALA A 383 20.08 -2.28 -17.71
CA ALA A 383 21.52 -2.10 -17.55
C ALA A 383 21.88 -1.47 -16.20
N ASN A 384 20.98 -0.65 -15.66
CA ASN A 384 21.08 0.02 -14.36
C ASN A 384 19.93 -0.44 -13.45
N PRO A 385 19.98 -1.66 -12.91
CA PRO A 385 18.83 -2.27 -12.23
C PRO A 385 18.62 -1.80 -10.78
N VAL A 386 19.46 -0.89 -10.28
CA VAL A 386 19.39 -0.31 -8.94
C VAL A 386 19.42 1.20 -9.07
N LEU A 387 18.45 1.86 -8.45
CA LEU A 387 18.40 3.30 -8.27
C LEU A 387 18.38 3.64 -6.79
N ASP A 388 19.45 4.24 -6.31
CA ASP A 388 19.46 4.96 -5.03
C ASP A 388 19.03 6.41 -5.28
N THR A 389 18.09 6.95 -4.51
CA THR A 389 17.71 8.37 -4.57
C THR A 389 17.11 8.83 -3.24
N GLU A 390 16.64 10.06 -3.18
CA GLU A 390 15.85 10.60 -2.09
C GLU A 390 14.42 10.88 -2.55
N LEU A 391 13.50 10.77 -1.59
CA LEU A 391 12.13 11.21 -1.66
C LEU A 391 11.97 12.37 -0.69
N GLU A 392 11.59 13.53 -1.21
CA GLU A 392 11.21 14.69 -0.41
C GLU A 392 9.74 15.01 -0.67
N VAL A 393 8.95 15.01 0.40
CA VAL A 393 7.50 15.21 0.35
C VAL A 393 7.08 16.12 1.50
N PRO A 394 5.89 16.75 1.41
CA PRO A 394 5.37 17.49 2.55
C PRO A 394 5.27 16.59 3.80
N GLY A 395 5.99 16.95 4.86
CA GLY A 395 5.99 16.25 6.14
C GLY A 395 7.06 15.16 6.32
N GLY A 396 7.94 14.94 5.33
CA GLY A 396 9.09 14.06 5.56
C GLY A 396 10.01 13.87 4.37
N ARG A 397 11.15 13.24 4.66
CA ARG A 397 12.15 12.84 3.66
C ARG A 397 12.54 11.39 3.88
N ALA A 398 12.84 10.67 2.81
CA ALA A 398 13.32 9.30 2.90
C ALA A 398 14.36 8.99 1.83
N ARG A 399 15.40 8.24 2.18
CA ARG A 399 16.23 7.56 1.19
C ARG A 399 15.38 6.48 0.52
N VAL A 400 15.51 6.33 -0.79
CA VAL A 400 14.84 5.29 -1.57
C VAL A 400 15.86 4.44 -2.28
N CYS A 401 15.71 3.13 -2.19
CA CYS A 401 16.35 2.17 -3.08
C CYS A 401 15.26 1.50 -3.91
N ALA A 402 15.32 1.65 -5.23
CA ALA A 402 14.44 0.99 -6.18
C ALA A 402 15.23 -0.04 -6.98
N ILE A 403 14.63 -1.21 -7.21
CA ILE A 403 15.26 -2.32 -7.92
C ILE A 403 14.37 -2.81 -9.07
N THR A 404 14.97 -3.27 -10.16
CA THR A 404 14.24 -3.81 -11.34
C THR A 404 14.40 -5.32 -11.49
N ARG A 405 13.78 -5.86 -12.55
CA ARG A 405 13.68 -7.30 -12.82
C ARG A 405 15.02 -8.03 -12.86
N THR A 406 16.10 -7.36 -13.27
CA THR A 406 17.44 -7.97 -13.41
C THR A 406 17.95 -8.54 -12.08
N ILE A 407 17.58 -7.95 -10.94
CA ILE A 407 17.97 -8.41 -9.61
C ILE A 407 16.78 -8.82 -8.72
N SER A 408 15.55 -8.49 -9.11
CA SER A 408 14.30 -8.88 -8.45
C SER A 408 13.44 -9.66 -9.45
N PRO A 409 13.43 -11.00 -9.43
CA PRO A 409 12.82 -11.83 -10.47
C PRO A 409 11.36 -11.48 -10.84
N TYR A 410 10.61 -10.93 -9.88
CA TYR A 410 9.21 -10.56 -10.03
C TYR A 410 8.96 -9.08 -10.36
N GLY A 411 10.01 -8.33 -10.73
CA GLY A 411 9.91 -6.95 -11.20
C GLY A 411 10.31 -5.91 -10.15
N LEU A 412 9.63 -4.76 -10.16
CA LEU A 412 9.97 -3.62 -9.30
C LEU A 412 9.85 -3.96 -7.80
N GLY A 413 10.80 -3.45 -7.02
CA GLY A 413 10.75 -3.45 -5.55
C GLY A 413 11.35 -2.15 -5.01
N PHE A 414 10.93 -1.75 -3.82
CA PHE A 414 11.36 -0.51 -3.19
C PHE A 414 11.61 -0.69 -1.69
N ALA A 415 12.66 -0.04 -1.19
CA ALA A 415 12.91 0.13 0.23
C ALA A 415 13.14 1.62 0.52
N PHE A 416 12.46 2.12 1.54
CA PHE A 416 12.57 3.50 2.00
C PHE A 416 13.10 3.52 3.42
N ARG A 417 14.03 4.43 3.69
CA ARG A 417 14.49 4.74 5.05
C ARG A 417 14.20 6.21 5.33
N ARG A 418 13.26 6.47 6.22
CA ARG A 418 12.82 7.82 6.57
C ARG A 418 13.91 8.54 7.36
N HIS A 419 14.23 9.76 6.92
CA HIS A 419 15.09 10.67 7.67
C HIS A 419 14.30 11.31 8.80
N ARG A 420 14.91 11.39 9.97
CA ARG A 420 14.32 12.08 11.13
C ARG A 420 14.39 13.59 10.89
N GLU A 421 13.24 14.26 10.85
CA GLU A 421 13.20 15.72 10.66
C GLU A 421 13.80 16.51 11.82
N LYS A 422 13.67 15.97 13.04
CA LYS A 422 14.21 16.54 14.28
C LYS A 422 15.49 15.78 14.63
N PRO A 423 16.68 16.27 14.21
CA PRO A 423 17.93 15.56 14.46
C PRO A 423 18.21 15.49 15.95
N TRP A 424 19.01 14.50 16.33
CA TRP A 424 19.52 14.40 17.69
C TRP A 424 20.46 15.56 17.99
N THR A 425 20.37 16.06 19.22
CA THR A 425 21.27 17.09 19.76
C THR A 425 21.93 16.55 21.03
N ILE A 426 23.08 17.09 21.43
CA ILE A 426 23.74 16.68 22.68
C ILE A 426 22.79 16.79 23.89
N PRO A 427 22.00 17.87 24.07
CA PRO A 427 20.98 17.93 25.12
C PRO A 427 19.94 16.80 25.05
N LEU A 428 19.52 16.40 23.85
CA LEU A 428 18.55 15.31 23.69
C LEU A 428 19.17 13.96 24.06
N PHE A 429 20.43 13.70 23.68
CA PHE A 429 21.16 12.51 24.10
C PHE A 429 21.33 12.43 25.62
N MET A 430 21.60 13.56 26.28
CA MET A 430 21.62 13.63 27.75
C MET A 430 20.24 13.36 28.36
N LYS A 431 19.18 13.92 27.78
CA LYS A 431 17.80 13.71 28.24
C LYS A 431 17.39 12.24 28.22
N VAL A 432 17.82 11.49 27.21
CA VAL A 432 17.57 10.02 27.11
C VAL A 432 18.63 9.18 27.83
N LYS A 433 19.56 9.82 28.56
CA LYS A 433 20.64 9.20 29.34
C LYS A 433 21.59 8.33 28.51
N MET A 434 21.74 8.64 27.22
CA MET A 434 22.75 7.99 26.38
C MET A 434 24.15 8.57 26.63
N LEU A 435 24.22 9.88 26.93
CA LEU A 435 25.45 10.59 27.29
C LEU A 435 25.25 11.26 28.65
N ASP A 436 26.33 11.39 29.42
CA ASP A 436 26.33 12.22 30.63
C ASP A 436 26.86 13.64 30.33
N PRO A 437 26.68 14.60 31.25
CA PRO A 437 27.18 15.96 31.06
C PRO A 437 28.70 16.07 30.90
N LEU A 438 29.47 15.14 31.49
CA LEU A 438 30.93 15.14 31.39
C LEU A 438 31.36 14.79 29.97
N TYR A 439 30.79 13.75 29.39
CA TYR A 439 31.02 13.37 27.99
C TYR A 439 30.58 14.47 27.03
N ALA A 440 29.41 15.07 27.27
CA ALA A 440 28.90 16.18 26.47
C ALA A 440 29.88 17.38 26.47
N GLY A 441 30.34 17.80 27.65
CA GLY A 441 31.32 18.88 27.79
C GLY A 441 32.67 18.55 27.17
N LEU A 442 33.14 17.31 27.34
CA LEU A 442 34.39 16.84 26.75
C LEU A 442 34.33 16.85 25.22
N MET A 443 33.24 16.36 24.62
CA MET A 443 33.07 16.38 23.16
C MET A 443 32.98 17.80 22.61
N SER A 444 32.21 18.68 23.25
CA SER A 444 32.14 20.10 22.88
C SER A 444 33.54 20.74 22.93
N PHE A 445 34.32 20.48 23.98
CA PHE A 445 35.70 20.96 24.12
C PHE A 445 36.65 20.41 23.04
N ILE A 446 36.55 19.12 22.70
CA ILE A 446 37.35 18.49 21.64
C ILE A 446 37.06 19.12 20.28
N VAL A 447 35.78 19.40 20.00
CA VAL A 447 35.33 20.03 18.74
C VAL A 447 35.77 21.48 18.67
N ASP A 448 35.60 22.25 19.75
CA ASP A 448 36.07 23.64 19.84
C ASP A 448 37.59 23.74 19.66
N GLY A 449 38.33 22.75 20.18
CA GLY A 449 39.76 22.60 19.98
C GLY A 449 40.20 22.12 18.58
N GLY A 450 39.29 22.00 17.62
CA GLY A 450 39.60 21.65 16.22
C GLY A 450 40.12 20.22 16.04
N ARG A 451 39.85 19.32 16.98
CA ARG A 451 40.43 17.97 16.95
C ARG A 451 39.69 17.06 15.98
N SER A 452 40.44 16.12 15.41
CA SER A 452 39.87 15.08 14.56
C SER A 452 39.17 13.99 15.39
N LEU A 453 38.01 13.53 14.94
CA LEU A 453 37.20 12.54 15.65
C LEU A 453 36.55 11.53 14.70
N LEU A 454 36.52 10.25 15.09
CA LEU A 454 35.81 9.20 14.39
C LEU A 454 34.80 8.55 15.34
N ILE A 455 33.56 8.46 14.91
CA ILE A 455 32.48 7.83 15.66
C ILE A 455 32.32 6.40 15.16
N ALA A 456 32.61 5.44 16.02
CA ALA A 456 32.55 4.02 15.71
C ALA A 456 31.32 3.33 16.32
N GLY A 457 30.97 2.16 15.80
CA GLY A 457 29.87 1.34 16.28
C GLY A 457 29.23 0.44 15.23
N GLY A 458 28.40 -0.49 15.70
CA GLY A 458 27.64 -1.45 14.91
C GLY A 458 26.65 -0.81 13.92
N ARG A 459 25.95 -1.63 13.13
CA ARG A 459 24.83 -1.14 12.32
C ARG A 459 23.71 -0.64 13.24
N SER A 460 23.06 0.46 12.87
CA SER A 460 21.97 1.07 13.65
C SER A 460 22.32 1.51 15.09
N SER A 461 23.61 1.64 15.45
CA SER A 461 24.04 2.07 16.80
C SER A 461 23.94 3.59 17.05
N GLY A 462 23.43 4.37 16.09
CA GLY A 462 23.28 5.83 16.22
C GLY A 462 24.50 6.67 15.83
N LYS A 463 25.51 6.11 15.14
CA LYS A 463 26.74 6.84 14.72
C LYS A 463 26.46 8.16 14.00
N THR A 464 25.70 8.12 12.90
CA THR A 464 25.37 9.31 12.11
C THR A 464 24.56 10.32 12.93
N SER A 465 23.70 9.84 13.84
CA SER A 465 22.94 10.72 14.74
C SER A 465 23.83 11.46 15.73
N LEU A 466 24.86 10.79 16.28
CA LEU A 466 25.83 11.43 17.16
C LEU A 466 26.74 12.38 16.39
N LEU A 467 27.17 12.02 15.17
CA LEU A 467 27.95 12.90 14.28
C LEU A 467 27.19 14.20 14.01
N ASN A 468 25.92 14.08 13.61
CA ASN A 468 25.05 15.22 13.33
C ASN A 468 24.86 16.13 14.55
N ALA A 469 24.78 15.57 15.77
CA ALA A 469 24.71 16.34 17.00
C ALA A 469 26.03 17.07 17.29
N ILE A 470 27.18 16.41 17.08
CA ILE A 470 28.52 16.97 17.28
C ILE A 470 28.80 18.09 16.27
N MET A 471 28.31 18.00 15.04
CA MET A 471 28.46 19.06 14.03
C MET A 471 27.87 20.40 14.49
N LEU A 472 26.87 20.41 15.38
CA LEU A 472 26.30 21.63 15.93
C LEU A 472 27.23 22.36 16.92
N GLU A 473 28.23 21.65 17.46
CA GLU A 473 29.25 22.22 18.35
C GLU A 473 30.38 22.93 17.57
N ILE A 474 30.45 22.75 16.25
CA ILE A 474 31.41 23.48 15.41
C ILE A 474 31.04 24.97 15.40
N MET A 475 31.99 25.86 15.70
CA MET A 475 31.73 27.29 15.69
C MET A 475 31.25 27.74 14.29
N ARG A 476 30.14 28.48 14.23
CA ARG A 476 29.51 28.94 12.97
C ARG A 476 30.41 29.77 12.05
N LYS A 477 31.52 30.33 12.57
CA LYS A 477 32.53 31.06 11.78
C LYS A 477 33.32 30.15 10.84
N PHE A 478 33.41 28.86 11.15
CA PHE A 478 34.12 27.88 10.33
C PHE A 478 33.20 27.38 9.22
N ARG A 479 33.75 27.33 8.01
CA ARG A 479 33.09 26.66 6.89
C ARG A 479 33.16 25.14 7.09
N ILE A 480 32.10 24.43 6.74
CA ILE A 480 32.03 22.97 6.84
C ILE A 480 31.85 22.40 5.42
N VAL A 481 32.62 21.37 5.08
CA VAL A 481 32.40 20.57 3.88
C VAL A 481 31.99 19.17 4.33
N VAL A 482 30.81 18.74 3.90
CA VAL A 482 30.25 17.43 4.22
C VAL A 482 30.35 16.56 2.98
N SER A 483 30.88 15.34 3.11
CA SER A 483 30.91 14.34 2.04
C SER A 483 30.15 13.09 2.45
N GLU A 484 29.17 12.68 1.63
CA GLU A 484 28.32 11.52 1.91
C GLU A 484 28.08 10.70 0.63
N ASP A 485 28.01 9.38 0.73
CA ASP A 485 27.49 8.51 -0.33
C ASP A 485 25.94 8.53 -0.34
N THR A 486 25.38 8.60 0.86
CA THR A 486 23.96 8.71 1.17
C THR A 486 23.74 9.94 2.02
N LEU A 487 22.87 10.82 1.56
CA LEU A 487 22.64 12.14 2.11
C LEU A 487 21.86 12.10 3.47
N GLU A 488 22.47 11.65 4.55
CA GLU A 488 21.82 11.47 5.87
C GLU A 488 21.90 12.69 6.81
N LEU A 489 22.97 13.47 6.74
CA LEU A 489 23.24 14.59 7.65
C LEU A 489 22.28 15.76 7.41
N SER A 490 21.93 16.48 8.48
CA SER A 490 20.88 17.52 8.47
C SER A 490 21.37 18.88 7.95
N VAL A 491 22.14 18.87 6.85
CA VAL A 491 22.76 20.06 6.25
C VAL A 491 21.75 21.19 5.96
N PRO A 492 20.57 20.95 5.33
CA PRO A 492 19.61 22.03 5.06
C PRO A 492 19.09 22.72 6.33
N LEU A 493 18.94 21.97 7.43
CA LEU A 493 18.52 22.56 8.71
C LEU A 493 19.64 23.39 9.31
N MET A 494 20.88 22.90 9.28
CA MET A 494 22.04 23.67 9.78
C MET A 494 22.28 24.94 8.98
N GLN A 495 22.11 24.91 7.65
CA GLN A 495 22.16 26.11 6.80
C GLN A 495 21.10 27.13 7.22
N LYS A 496 19.86 26.70 7.50
CA LYS A 496 18.80 27.57 8.06
C LYS A 496 19.16 28.15 9.44
N LEU A 497 20.01 27.47 10.22
CA LEU A 497 20.55 27.96 11.49
C LEU A 497 21.77 28.89 11.34
N GLY A 498 22.20 29.19 10.11
CA GLY A 498 23.28 30.12 9.80
C GLY A 498 24.68 29.50 9.71
N PHE A 499 24.79 28.18 9.56
CA PHE A 499 26.09 27.54 9.27
C PHE A 499 26.45 27.66 7.78
N ASN A 500 27.72 27.92 7.47
CA ASN A 500 28.25 27.86 6.10
C ASN A 500 28.69 26.42 5.78
N ILE A 501 27.80 25.64 5.16
CA ILE A 501 28.03 24.22 4.87
C ILE A 501 27.88 23.96 3.38
N GLU A 502 28.91 23.37 2.79
CA GLU A 502 28.90 22.80 1.44
C GLU A 502 28.67 21.29 1.52
N ARG A 503 27.84 20.74 0.63
CA ARG A 503 27.47 19.31 0.66
C ARG A 503 27.90 18.63 -0.63
N LEU A 504 28.79 17.66 -0.49
CA LEU A 504 29.30 16.85 -1.59
C LEU A 504 28.68 15.47 -1.54
N LYS A 505 28.18 15.00 -2.68
CA LYS A 505 27.69 13.64 -2.86
C LYS A 505 28.74 12.82 -3.59
N SER A 506 29.13 11.70 -3.00
CA SER A 506 29.98 10.71 -3.65
C SER A 506 29.15 9.58 -4.24
N ARG A 507 29.73 8.89 -5.23
CA ARG A 507 29.12 7.70 -5.81
C ARG A 507 28.94 6.64 -4.75
N SER A 508 27.74 6.08 -4.67
CA SER A 508 27.47 4.90 -3.84
C SER A 508 28.33 3.72 -4.31
N VAL A 509 28.86 2.95 -3.35
CA VAL A 509 29.64 1.73 -3.65
C VAL A 509 28.79 0.68 -4.39
N ILE A 510 27.46 0.75 -4.23
CA ILE A 510 26.51 -0.21 -4.79
C ILE A 510 26.12 0.16 -6.23
N THR A 511 25.98 1.45 -6.53
CA THR A 511 25.54 1.94 -7.84
C THR A 511 26.68 2.62 -8.59
N LYS A 512 27.11 1.99 -9.70
CA LYS A 512 28.13 2.56 -10.59
C LYS A 512 27.51 3.54 -11.59
N VAL A 513 27.03 4.67 -11.08
CA VAL A 513 26.60 5.78 -11.94
C VAL A 513 27.85 6.47 -12.49
N GLU A 514 28.05 6.45 -13.82
CA GLU A 514 29.26 7.01 -14.45
C GLU A 514 29.45 8.51 -14.21
N ALA A 515 28.36 9.25 -13.98
CA ALA A 515 28.40 10.68 -13.71
C ALA A 515 28.90 11.05 -12.30
N GLU A 516 29.04 10.10 -11.37
CA GLU A 516 29.42 10.36 -9.98
C GLU A 516 30.87 9.98 -9.69
N LEU A 517 31.58 10.86 -9.00
CA LEU A 517 32.94 10.64 -8.57
C LEU A 517 32.99 9.67 -7.38
N PRO A 518 33.99 8.76 -7.32
CA PRO A 518 34.17 7.88 -6.18
C PRO A 518 34.50 8.67 -4.90
N PRO A 519 34.21 8.11 -3.70
CA PRO A 519 34.39 8.81 -2.42
C PRO A 519 35.78 9.41 -2.18
N ASP A 520 36.84 8.74 -2.60
CA ASP A 520 38.22 9.22 -2.45
C ASP A 520 38.53 10.43 -3.33
N GLU A 521 38.01 10.47 -4.56
CA GLU A 521 38.14 11.64 -5.45
C GLU A 521 37.32 12.82 -4.97
N VAL A 522 36.10 12.57 -4.46
CA VAL A 522 35.28 13.62 -3.84
C VAL A 522 35.97 14.20 -2.62
N LEU A 523 36.60 13.36 -1.79
CA LEU A 523 37.34 13.83 -0.62
C LEU A 523 38.56 14.67 -1.00
N ARG A 524 39.33 14.26 -2.02
CA ARG A 524 40.42 15.08 -2.56
C ARG A 524 39.93 16.40 -3.15
N THR A 525 38.74 16.41 -3.74
CA THR A 525 38.08 17.62 -4.24
C THR A 525 37.67 18.52 -3.08
N ALA A 526 37.13 17.96 -1.99
CA ALA A 526 36.77 18.68 -0.77
C ALA A 526 37.97 19.45 -0.20
N LEU A 527 39.15 18.84 -0.19
CA LEU A 527 40.40 19.48 0.25
C LEU A 527 40.84 20.66 -0.63
N ARG A 528 40.31 20.78 -1.85
CA ARG A 528 40.56 21.92 -2.77
C ARG A 528 39.52 23.04 -2.63
N LEU A 529 38.44 22.83 -1.90
CA LEU A 529 37.40 23.84 -1.68
C LEU A 529 37.80 24.91 -0.65
N GLY A 530 39.02 24.81 -0.10
CA GLY A 530 39.59 25.77 0.84
C GLY A 530 39.67 25.23 2.26
N GLU A 531 40.07 26.08 3.20
CA GLU A 531 40.10 25.72 4.62
C GLU A 531 38.67 25.56 5.15
N SER A 532 38.35 24.36 5.62
CA SER A 532 37.03 24.02 6.15
C SER A 532 37.15 22.88 7.16
N ALA A 533 36.22 22.81 8.10
CA ALA A 533 35.96 21.58 8.83
C ALA A 533 35.44 20.54 7.84
N LEU A 534 35.99 19.33 7.91
CA LEU A 534 35.66 18.25 6.98
C LEU A 534 34.86 17.18 7.70
N VAL A 535 33.68 16.86 7.19
CA VAL A 535 32.80 15.85 7.78
C VAL A 535 32.53 14.77 6.75
N ILE A 536 32.81 13.51 7.09
CA ILE A 536 32.53 12.35 6.25
C ILE A 536 31.39 11.54 6.86
N GLY A 537 30.32 11.33 6.10
CA GLY A 537 29.15 10.58 6.56
C GLY A 537 29.52 9.20 7.08
N GLU A 538 30.19 8.38 6.26
CA GLU A 538 30.72 7.07 6.67
C GLU A 538 31.97 6.71 5.85
N VAL A 539 32.99 6.18 6.52
CA VAL A 539 34.22 5.64 5.93
C VAL A 539 34.05 4.13 5.78
N ARG A 540 34.15 3.64 4.55
CA ARG A 540 33.89 2.25 4.17
C ARG A 540 35.03 1.59 3.39
N SER A 541 35.82 2.36 2.66
CA SER A 541 36.84 1.86 1.72
C SER A 541 38.05 2.81 1.64
N VAL A 542 38.66 2.90 0.45
CA VAL A 542 39.89 3.64 0.10
C VAL A 542 39.89 5.12 0.48
N GLU A 543 38.72 5.74 0.68
CA GLU A 543 38.60 7.10 1.18
C GLU A 543 39.18 7.28 2.59
N ALA A 544 39.37 6.19 3.35
CA ALA A 544 40.03 6.20 4.65
C ALA A 544 41.42 6.84 4.57
N LYS A 545 42.24 6.47 3.57
CA LYS A 545 43.59 7.04 3.41
C LYS A 545 43.55 8.55 3.22
N ALA A 546 42.68 9.02 2.33
CA ALA A 546 42.51 10.46 2.08
C ALA A 546 41.95 11.20 3.31
N LEU A 547 41.12 10.54 4.13
CA LEU A 547 40.67 11.08 5.42
C LEU A 547 41.84 11.23 6.41
N PHE A 548 42.70 10.21 6.57
CA PHE A 548 43.85 10.32 7.48
C PHE A 548 44.88 11.34 6.98
N GLU A 549 45.05 11.49 5.67
CA GLU A 549 45.83 12.58 5.08
C GLU A 549 45.21 13.95 5.45
N ALA A 550 43.89 14.09 5.32
CA ALA A 550 43.16 15.29 5.73
C ALA A 550 43.28 15.57 7.23
N MET A 551 43.19 14.55 8.09
CA MET A 551 43.38 14.69 9.53
C MET A 551 44.80 15.18 9.85
N ARG A 552 45.80 14.63 9.16
CA ARG A 552 47.20 15.03 9.36
C ARG A 552 47.47 16.48 8.95
N ILE A 553 46.86 16.93 7.84
CA ILE A 553 47.00 18.31 7.33
C ILE A 553 46.16 19.29 8.16
N GLY A 554 44.94 18.90 8.54
CA GLY A 554 43.93 19.72 9.21
C GLY A 554 44.03 19.78 10.74
N ALA A 555 44.86 18.93 11.37
CA ALA A 555 45.02 18.78 12.82
C ALA A 555 45.33 20.07 13.61
N LEU A 556 45.62 21.18 12.93
CA LEU A 556 46.01 22.45 13.53
C LEU A 556 44.99 23.59 13.34
N ALA A 557 43.95 23.43 12.50
CA ALA A 557 43.09 24.56 12.14
C ALA A 557 41.58 24.27 12.23
N ASN A 558 41.09 23.10 11.79
CA ASN A 558 39.66 22.82 11.71
C ASN A 558 39.34 21.35 12.04
N VAL A 559 38.12 21.12 12.53
CA VAL A 559 37.61 19.78 12.89
C VAL A 559 37.57 18.87 11.66
N VAL A 560 38.05 17.64 11.81
CA VAL A 560 37.86 16.57 10.81
C VAL A 560 37.09 15.43 11.49
N ALA A 561 35.85 15.21 11.09
CA ALA A 561 34.95 14.26 11.72
C ALA A 561 34.42 13.22 10.74
N GLY A 562 34.08 12.02 11.23
CA GLY A 562 33.30 11.09 10.43
C GLY A 562 32.81 9.88 11.20
N THR A 563 32.09 8.99 10.53
CA THR A 563 31.72 7.69 11.10
C THR A 563 32.47 6.54 10.46
N ILE A 564 32.67 5.46 11.21
CA ILE A 564 33.26 4.22 10.71
C ILE A 564 32.58 3.04 11.40
N HIS A 565 32.43 1.91 10.72
CA HIS A 565 31.91 0.71 11.38
C HIS A 565 33.03 -0.08 12.05
N GLY A 566 32.89 -0.27 13.36
CA GLY A 566 33.79 -1.03 14.21
C GLY A 566 33.20 -1.12 15.62
N GLU A 567 33.15 -2.31 16.20
CA GLU A 567 32.48 -2.55 17.49
C GLU A 567 33.38 -2.27 18.70
N SER A 568 34.65 -1.98 18.46
CA SER A 568 35.63 -1.61 19.47
C SER A 568 36.74 -0.75 18.87
N ALA A 569 37.55 -0.09 19.71
CA ALA A 569 38.73 0.64 19.26
C ALA A 569 39.72 -0.25 18.49
N PHE A 570 39.90 -1.50 18.94
CA PHE A 570 40.71 -2.48 18.21
C PHE A 570 40.07 -2.86 16.87
N GLY A 571 38.76 -3.07 16.83
CA GLY A 571 38.06 -3.38 15.56
C GLY A 571 38.14 -2.24 14.55
N VAL A 572 38.17 -0.98 15.00
CA VAL A 572 38.45 0.16 14.12
C VAL A 572 39.90 0.13 13.62
N PHE A 573 40.87 -0.12 14.50
CA PHE A 573 42.28 -0.24 14.12
C PHE A 573 42.48 -1.35 13.08
N ASP A 574 41.98 -2.56 13.36
CA ASP A 574 42.11 -3.74 12.51
C ASP A 574 41.57 -3.45 11.11
N ARG A 575 40.36 -2.89 11.05
CA ARG A 575 39.74 -2.47 9.79
C ARG A 575 40.56 -1.43 9.03
N VAL A 576 41.00 -0.36 9.69
CA VAL A 576 41.73 0.73 9.03
C VAL A 576 43.11 0.28 8.53
N VAL A 577 43.75 -0.69 9.19
CA VAL A 577 45.12 -1.12 8.87
C VAL A 577 45.13 -2.31 7.92
N HIS A 578 44.15 -3.19 8.01
CA HIS A 578 44.14 -4.47 7.29
C HIS A 578 43.06 -4.57 6.21
N ASP A 579 41.92 -3.86 6.33
CA ASP A 579 40.81 -3.96 5.38
C ASP A 579 40.72 -2.78 4.38
N LEU A 580 41.06 -1.56 4.83
CA LEU A 580 40.93 -0.29 4.10
C LEU A 580 42.27 0.18 3.54
#